data_AF-A0A6N8DUI0-F1
#
_entry.id   AF-A0A6N8DUI0-F1
#
_cell.length_a   1.000
_cell.length_b   1.000
_cell.length_c   1.000
_cell.angle_alpha   90.00
_cell.angle_beta   90.00
_cell.angle_gamma   90.00
#
_symmetry.space_group_name_H-M   'P 1'
#
loop_
_entity.id
_entity.type
_entity.pdbx_description
1 polymer ?
#
loop_
_entity_poly.entity_id
_entity_poly.type
_entity_poly.pdbx_seq_one_letter_code
_entity_poly.pdbx_strand_id
1 'polypeptide(L)'
;MDSIDAARLQKLAGTLGSNPGGVFRDDEGRRFYVKTLESAAHARNEYLAAKFYQLAGAPTLTYLRAGDPCEVATEFLALDKKTIAELDEAERRQARRWFGVHAWTANWDAAGFHGDNQGVAEGVAITLDVGGALAFRAQGDPKGKAFGPTAPELETLRADPDNPHATKLFGDMSPAELRESVAVVTRIPDAAIARIVAEHGGGAALAEKMIARKADMARQALGWR
;
A
#
# COMPACT_ATOMS: atom_id res chain seq x y z
N MET A 1 -12.91 13.49 -7.64
CA MET A 1 -12.46 14.45 -6.61
C MET A 1 -11.12 13.94 -6.15
N ASP A 2 -10.05 14.74 -6.28
CA ASP A 2 -8.69 14.25 -6.04
C ASP A 2 -8.07 14.80 -4.74
N SER A 3 -8.77 15.75 -4.12
CA SER A 3 -8.41 16.38 -2.86
C SER A 3 -9.64 16.70 -2.02
N ILE A 4 -9.45 16.80 -0.71
CA ILE A 4 -10.47 17.14 0.28
C ILE A 4 -9.92 18.18 1.26
N ASP A 5 -10.78 19.08 1.74
CA ASP A 5 -10.43 20.03 2.79
C ASP A 5 -11.19 19.65 4.07
N ALA A 6 -10.49 19.01 5.01
CA ALA A 6 -11.08 18.50 6.24
C ALA A 6 -11.70 19.61 7.11
N ALA A 7 -11.20 20.84 7.02
CA ALA A 7 -11.74 21.98 7.76
C ALA A 7 -13.16 22.37 7.32
N ARG A 8 -13.57 21.93 6.12
CA ARG A 8 -14.90 22.18 5.55
C ARG A 8 -15.87 21.03 5.79
N LEU A 9 -15.43 19.96 6.45
CA LEU A 9 -16.23 18.76 6.71
C LEU A 9 -16.76 18.73 8.14
N GLN A 10 -17.86 18.00 8.33
CA GLN A 10 -18.35 17.70 9.66
C GLN A 10 -17.53 16.56 10.28
N LYS A 11 -16.84 16.81 11.39
CA LYS A 11 -16.19 15.75 12.19
C LYS A 11 -17.24 14.89 12.89
N LEU A 12 -17.18 13.57 12.67
CA LEU A 12 -18.10 12.58 13.24
C LEU A 12 -17.47 11.79 14.40
N ALA A 13 -16.19 11.43 14.28
CA ALA A 13 -15.50 10.62 15.28
C ALA A 13 -13.99 10.93 15.33
N GLY A 14 -13.32 10.42 16.36
CA GLY A 14 -11.88 10.54 16.57
C GLY A 14 -11.05 9.56 15.75
N THR A 15 -9.81 9.38 16.20
CA THR A 15 -8.79 8.51 15.58
C THR A 15 -9.23 7.03 15.53
N LEU A 16 -8.95 6.34 14.42
CA LEU A 16 -9.19 4.90 14.25
C LEU A 16 -7.90 4.04 14.28
N GLY A 17 -6.71 4.67 14.28
CA GLY A 17 -5.41 4.00 14.30
C GLY A 17 -4.40 4.64 15.26
N SER A 18 -3.11 4.46 15.00
CA SER A 18 -2.03 5.03 15.82
C SER A 18 -1.74 6.50 15.54
N ASN A 19 -1.98 6.94 14.30
CA ASN A 19 -1.76 8.32 13.88
C ASN A 19 -2.95 9.21 14.29
N PRO A 20 -2.72 10.46 14.71
CA PRO A 20 -3.82 11.41 14.92
C PRO A 20 -4.73 11.50 13.69
N GLY A 21 -6.03 11.63 13.90
CA GLY A 21 -6.96 11.76 12.79
C GLY A 21 -8.41 11.88 13.21
N GLY A 22 -9.30 11.68 12.25
CA GLY A 22 -10.73 11.73 12.49
C GLY A 22 -11.56 11.17 11.34
N VAL A 23 -12.79 10.82 11.67
CA VAL A 23 -13.83 10.51 10.67
C VAL A 23 -14.58 11.79 10.36
N PHE A 24 -14.71 12.10 9.09
CA PHE A 24 -15.36 13.30 8.59
C PHE A 24 -16.47 12.95 7.59
N ARG A 25 -17.41 13.86 7.41
CA ARG A 25 -18.52 13.73 6.46
C ARG A 25 -18.69 15.01 5.64
N ASP A 26 -18.88 14.86 4.34
CA ASP A 26 -19.22 15.97 3.45
C ASP A 26 -20.73 16.24 3.38
N ASP A 27 -21.11 17.28 2.64
CA ASP A 27 -22.51 17.69 2.47
C ASP A 27 -23.35 16.65 1.71
N GLU A 28 -22.71 15.79 0.90
CA GLU A 28 -23.35 14.67 0.22
C GLU A 28 -23.48 13.41 1.09
N GLY A 29 -22.97 13.44 2.33
CA GLY A 29 -23.04 12.34 3.28
C GLY A 29 -21.96 11.27 3.12
N ARG A 30 -21.00 11.44 2.19
CA ARG A 30 -19.84 10.55 2.07
C ARG A 30 -18.94 10.71 3.28
N ARG A 31 -18.31 9.62 3.70
CA ARG A 31 -17.45 9.57 4.89
C ARG A 31 -16.01 9.39 4.50
N PHE A 32 -15.13 10.08 5.20
CA PHE A 32 -13.69 10.04 4.97
C PHE A 32 -12.98 9.82 6.29
N TYR A 33 -11.92 9.01 6.28
CA TYR A 33 -10.94 9.02 7.34
C TYR A 33 -9.81 9.96 6.93
N VAL A 34 -9.54 10.97 7.75
CA VAL A 34 -8.41 11.88 7.54
C VAL A 34 -7.38 11.59 8.62
N LYS A 35 -6.17 11.25 8.18
CA LYS A 35 -5.03 10.90 9.00
C LYS A 35 -4.01 12.03 8.93
N THR A 36 -3.65 12.58 10.08
CA THR A 36 -2.56 13.54 10.23
C THR A 36 -1.27 12.77 10.51
N LEU A 37 -0.29 12.94 9.63
CA LEU A 37 1.01 12.29 9.69
C LEU A 37 2.06 13.24 10.24
N GLU A 38 3.19 12.70 10.67
CA GLU A 38 4.26 13.46 11.32
C GLU A 38 4.78 14.62 10.46
N SER A 39 4.77 14.46 9.13
CA SER A 39 5.18 15.53 8.22
C SER A 39 4.56 15.39 6.82
N ALA A 40 4.67 16.46 6.04
CA ALA A 40 4.25 16.46 4.64
C ALA A 40 5.01 15.43 3.77
N ALA A 41 6.21 15.01 4.20
CA ALA A 41 6.93 13.92 3.54
C ALA A 41 6.23 12.57 3.75
N HIS A 42 5.71 12.31 4.95
CA HIS A 42 4.95 11.10 5.25
C HIS A 42 3.63 11.04 4.47
N ALA A 43 2.86 12.14 4.47
CA ALA A 43 1.59 12.21 3.72
C ALA A 43 1.80 12.02 2.22
N ARG A 44 2.83 12.66 1.66
CA ARG A 44 3.21 12.45 0.27
C ARG A 44 3.68 11.02 -0.01
N ASN A 45 4.43 10.41 0.90
CA ASN A 45 4.89 9.02 0.78
C ASN A 45 3.70 8.05 0.73
N GLU A 46 2.75 8.18 1.66
CA GLU A 46 1.57 7.31 1.72
C GLU A 46 0.68 7.49 0.48
N TYR A 47 0.43 8.73 0.06
CA TYR A 47 -0.33 9.00 -1.17
C TYR A 47 0.37 8.45 -2.42
N LEU A 48 1.69 8.64 -2.55
CA LEU A 48 2.46 8.11 -3.68
C LEU A 48 2.51 6.58 -3.67
N ALA A 49 2.55 5.95 -2.50
CA ALA A 49 2.41 4.51 -2.37
C ALA A 49 1.07 4.03 -2.94
N ALA A 50 -0.05 4.65 -2.55
CA ALA A 50 -1.36 4.33 -3.12
C ALA A 50 -1.38 4.48 -4.65
N LYS A 51 -0.71 5.51 -5.20
CA LYS A 51 -0.59 5.69 -6.66
C LYS A 51 0.22 4.60 -7.35
N PHE A 52 1.23 4.03 -6.71
CA PHE A 52 1.93 2.85 -7.26
C PHE A 52 1.05 1.61 -7.26
N TYR A 53 0.21 1.40 -6.24
CA TYR A 53 -0.74 0.29 -6.22
C TYR A 53 -1.76 0.45 -7.35
N GLN A 54 -2.33 1.65 -7.49
CA GLN A 54 -3.27 1.97 -8.58
C GLN A 54 -2.63 1.83 -9.96
N LEU A 55 -1.37 2.23 -10.14
CA LEU A 55 -0.61 2.04 -11.37
C LEU A 55 -0.45 0.54 -11.73
N ALA A 56 -0.27 -0.31 -10.72
CA ALA A 56 -0.22 -1.76 -10.89
C ALA A 56 -1.59 -2.41 -11.09
N GLY A 57 -2.68 -1.66 -10.92
CA GLY A 57 -4.05 -2.16 -10.93
C GLY A 57 -4.49 -2.83 -9.63
N ALA A 58 -3.71 -2.73 -8.56
CA ALA A 58 -4.04 -3.31 -7.26
C ALA A 58 -5.16 -2.51 -6.57
N PRO A 59 -6.24 -3.17 -6.11
CA PRO A 59 -7.31 -2.51 -5.39
C PRO A 59 -6.82 -1.94 -4.05
N THR A 60 -7.11 -0.65 -3.84
CA THR A 60 -6.89 0.06 -2.57
C THR A 60 -8.16 0.82 -2.19
N LEU A 61 -8.19 1.40 -0.99
CA LEU A 61 -9.12 2.48 -0.71
C LEU A 61 -8.91 3.66 -1.68
N THR A 62 -9.93 4.53 -1.80
CA THR A 62 -9.82 5.78 -2.55
C THR A 62 -9.03 6.79 -1.73
N TYR A 63 -7.74 6.96 -2.07
CA TYR A 63 -6.86 7.95 -1.46
C TYR A 63 -7.04 9.34 -2.09
N LEU A 64 -7.21 10.35 -1.24
CA LEU A 64 -7.40 11.76 -1.55
C LEU A 64 -6.30 12.58 -0.86
N ARG A 65 -5.82 13.63 -1.53
CA ARG A 65 -4.97 14.61 -0.86
C ARG A 65 -5.81 15.42 0.12
N ALA A 66 -5.23 15.81 1.25
CA ALA A 66 -5.88 16.77 2.14
C ALA A 66 -5.44 18.21 1.82
N GLY A 67 -6.19 19.19 2.32
CA GLY A 67 -5.81 20.61 2.28
C GLY A 67 -4.58 20.90 3.13
N ASP A 68 -4.45 20.22 4.27
CA ASP A 68 -3.22 20.23 5.07
C ASP A 68 -2.18 19.30 4.43
N PRO A 69 -0.94 19.77 4.18
CA PRO A 69 0.09 18.97 3.53
C PRO A 69 0.58 17.78 4.35
N CYS A 70 0.34 17.76 5.67
CA CYS A 70 0.65 16.64 6.57
C CYS A 70 -0.50 15.62 6.66
N GLU A 71 -1.61 15.84 5.96
CA GLU A 71 -2.77 14.96 6.00
C GLU A 71 -2.96 14.15 4.71
N VAL A 72 -3.50 12.95 4.87
CA VAL A 72 -3.99 12.12 3.78
C VAL A 72 -5.37 11.59 4.15
N ALA A 73 -6.26 11.50 3.17
CA ALA A 73 -7.63 11.06 3.39
C ALA A 73 -7.94 9.80 2.59
N THR A 74 -8.74 8.91 3.18
CA THR A 74 -9.34 7.77 2.48
C THR A 74 -10.85 7.84 2.57
N GLU A 75 -11.53 7.59 1.46
CA GLU A 75 -12.97 7.42 1.48
C GLU A 75 -13.34 6.10 2.18
N PHE A 76 -14.38 6.15 3.02
CA PHE A 76 -14.87 4.96 3.70
C PHE A 76 -15.45 3.99 2.68
N LEU A 77 -15.00 2.74 2.79
CA LEU A 77 -15.55 1.62 2.06
C LEU A 77 -16.23 0.68 3.05
N ALA A 78 -17.44 0.22 2.71
CA ALA A 78 -18.09 -0.84 3.47
C ALA A 78 -17.36 -2.16 3.17
N LEU A 79 -16.81 -2.79 4.21
CA LEU A 79 -16.05 -4.03 4.09
C LEU A 79 -16.94 -5.23 4.47
N ASP A 80 -16.90 -6.27 3.64
CA ASP A 80 -17.46 -7.59 3.91
C ASP A 80 -16.60 -8.32 4.95
N LYS A 81 -15.27 -8.16 4.86
CA LYS A 81 -14.25 -8.76 5.72
C LYS A 81 -13.16 -7.74 6.01
N LYS A 82 -12.66 -7.71 7.23
CA LYS A 82 -11.75 -6.65 7.71
C LYS A 82 -10.34 -7.14 7.98
N THR A 83 -10.13 -8.45 8.00
CA THR A 83 -8.83 -9.04 8.34
C THR A 83 -8.50 -10.25 7.46
N ILE A 84 -7.20 -10.56 7.34
CA ILE A 84 -6.71 -11.76 6.63
C ILE A 84 -7.24 -13.07 7.22
N ALA A 85 -7.65 -13.07 8.49
CA ALA A 85 -8.17 -14.24 9.18
C ALA A 85 -9.58 -14.62 8.71
N GLU A 86 -10.35 -13.65 8.21
CA GLU A 86 -11.71 -13.83 7.70
C GLU A 86 -11.72 -14.27 6.23
N LEU A 87 -10.61 -14.11 5.52
CA LEU A 87 -10.52 -14.46 4.11
C LEU A 87 -10.79 -15.94 3.89
N ASP A 88 -11.48 -16.26 2.81
CA ASP A 88 -11.50 -17.61 2.27
C ASP A 88 -10.31 -17.83 1.32
N GLU A 89 -10.25 -19.01 0.72
CA GLU A 89 -9.13 -19.41 -0.12
C GLU A 89 -9.14 -18.69 -1.48
N ALA A 90 -10.31 -18.31 -2.01
CA ALA A 90 -10.40 -17.54 -3.24
C ALA A 90 -9.94 -16.09 -3.01
N GLU A 91 -10.36 -15.47 -1.91
CA GLU A 91 -9.97 -14.11 -1.53
C GLU A 91 -8.49 -14.03 -1.14
N ARG A 92 -7.95 -15.05 -0.45
CA ARG A 92 -6.50 -15.18 -0.22
C ARG A 92 -5.72 -15.18 -1.53
N ARG A 93 -6.17 -15.94 -2.54
CA ARG A 93 -5.54 -15.92 -3.87
C ARG A 93 -5.64 -14.55 -4.54
N GLN A 94 -6.77 -13.84 -4.40
CA GLN A 94 -6.89 -12.47 -4.90
C GLN A 94 -5.88 -11.54 -4.22
N ALA A 95 -5.75 -11.58 -2.89
CA ALA A 95 -4.78 -10.77 -2.16
C ALA A 95 -3.33 -11.12 -2.56
N ARG A 96 -3.00 -12.41 -2.68
CA ARG A 96 -1.68 -12.92 -3.11
C ARG A 96 -1.29 -12.48 -4.52
N ARG A 97 -2.25 -12.26 -5.42
CA ARG A 97 -1.97 -11.70 -6.76
C ARG A 97 -1.22 -10.37 -6.69
N TRP A 98 -1.43 -9.58 -5.64
CA TRP A 98 -0.82 -8.28 -5.43
C TRP A 98 0.47 -8.32 -4.59
N PHE A 99 0.95 -9.51 -4.21
CA PHE A 99 2.19 -9.71 -3.45
C PHE A 99 3.38 -8.96 -4.05
N GLY A 100 3.58 -9.06 -5.37
CA GLY A 100 4.64 -8.35 -6.08
C GLY A 100 4.56 -6.83 -5.89
N VAL A 101 3.38 -6.24 -5.76
CA VAL A 101 3.19 -4.80 -5.51
C VAL A 101 3.62 -4.43 -4.09
N HIS A 102 3.29 -5.24 -3.09
CA HIS A 102 3.78 -5.08 -1.72
C HIS A 102 5.30 -5.12 -1.67
N ALA A 103 5.92 -6.12 -2.32
CA ALA A 103 7.37 -6.25 -2.35
C ALA A 103 8.03 -5.11 -3.14
N TRP A 104 7.50 -4.74 -4.30
CA TRP A 104 8.01 -3.64 -5.11
C TRP A 104 8.01 -2.31 -4.35
N THR A 105 6.96 -2.06 -3.59
CA THR A 105 6.80 -0.82 -2.80
C THR A 105 7.46 -0.90 -1.43
N ALA A 106 8.14 -2.00 -1.07
CA ALA A 106 8.69 -2.21 0.27
C ALA A 106 7.63 -2.01 1.37
N ASN A 107 6.40 -2.49 1.16
CA ASN A 107 5.35 -2.40 2.18
C ASN A 107 5.56 -3.48 3.24
N TRP A 108 6.30 -3.14 4.29
CA TRP A 108 6.59 -4.07 5.40
C TRP A 108 5.37 -4.37 6.26
N ASP A 109 4.32 -3.57 6.15
CA ASP A 109 3.07 -3.71 6.90
C ASP A 109 1.93 -4.17 5.99
N ALA A 110 2.25 -4.91 4.91
CA ALA A 110 1.27 -5.33 3.90
C ALA A 110 0.04 -6.04 4.50
N ALA A 111 0.23 -6.87 5.52
CA ALA A 111 -0.86 -7.57 6.19
C ALA A 111 -1.42 -6.80 7.40
N GLY A 112 -0.71 -5.82 7.95
CA GLY A 112 -1.07 -5.12 9.17
C GLY A 112 -0.67 -5.87 10.44
N PHE A 113 -0.55 -5.13 11.54
CA PHE A 113 -0.15 -5.68 12.84
C PHE A 113 -1.17 -6.70 13.38
N HIS A 114 -2.45 -6.55 13.06
CA HIS A 114 -3.51 -7.50 13.43
C HIS A 114 -4.06 -8.28 12.23
N GLY A 115 -3.38 -8.22 11.08
CA GLY A 115 -3.92 -8.77 9.84
C GLY A 115 -4.98 -7.88 9.19
N ASP A 116 -5.04 -6.60 9.56
CA ASP A 116 -6.11 -5.63 9.29
C ASP A 116 -5.82 -4.65 8.15
N ASN A 117 -4.67 -4.78 7.48
CA ASN A 117 -4.37 -3.97 6.28
C ASN A 117 -4.86 -4.62 4.98
N GLN A 118 -5.58 -5.74 5.08
CA GLN A 118 -6.22 -6.45 3.97
C GLN A 118 -7.67 -6.75 4.34
N GLY A 119 -8.58 -6.49 3.41
CA GLY A 119 -10.01 -6.78 3.58
C GLY A 119 -10.69 -7.15 2.28
N VAL A 120 -12.00 -7.30 2.33
CA VAL A 120 -12.85 -7.59 1.17
C VAL A 120 -13.97 -6.56 1.13
N ALA A 121 -14.24 -6.03 -0.05
CA ALA A 121 -15.47 -5.28 -0.32
C ALA A 121 -16.03 -5.73 -1.66
N GLU A 122 -17.32 -6.00 -1.69
CA GLU A 122 -18.04 -6.46 -2.87
C GLU A 122 -17.38 -7.70 -3.51
N GLY A 123 -16.85 -8.60 -2.66
CA GLY A 123 -16.15 -9.82 -3.08
C GLY A 123 -14.73 -9.63 -3.65
N VAL A 124 -14.21 -8.40 -3.64
CA VAL A 124 -12.85 -8.06 -4.10
C VAL A 124 -11.91 -7.90 -2.92
N ALA A 125 -10.75 -8.57 -2.94
CA ALA A 125 -9.70 -8.34 -1.95
C ALA A 125 -9.00 -7.00 -2.18
N ILE A 126 -8.88 -6.18 -1.12
CA ILE A 126 -8.41 -4.79 -1.16
C ILE A 126 -7.34 -4.55 -0.10
N THR A 127 -6.30 -3.79 -0.46
CA THR A 127 -5.32 -3.26 0.51
C THR A 127 -5.89 -2.00 1.17
N LEU A 128 -6.01 -2.04 2.50
CA LEU A 128 -6.68 -1.01 3.29
C LEU A 128 -5.73 0.10 3.77
N ASP A 129 -4.45 -0.23 4.02
CA ASP A 129 -3.43 0.73 4.42
C ASP A 129 -2.10 0.45 3.69
N VAL A 130 -1.47 1.53 3.21
CA VAL A 130 -0.16 1.52 2.52
C VAL A 130 0.87 2.42 3.20
N GLY A 131 0.61 2.88 4.43
CA GLY A 131 1.52 3.73 5.21
C GLY A 131 2.86 3.06 5.53
N GLY A 132 2.92 1.73 5.55
CA GLY A 132 4.15 0.95 5.70
C GLY A 132 5.00 0.82 4.42
N ALA A 133 4.61 1.46 3.32
CA ALA A 133 5.30 1.40 2.03
C ALA A 133 6.34 2.52 1.84
N LEU A 134 7.22 2.31 0.86
CA LEU A 134 8.26 3.23 0.41
C LEU A 134 9.25 3.59 1.53
N ALA A 135 9.46 4.88 1.82
CA ALA A 135 10.57 5.34 2.65
C ALA A 135 10.37 5.16 4.16
N PHE A 136 9.13 4.95 4.62
CA PHE A 136 8.77 4.92 6.04
C PHE A 136 8.17 3.58 6.47
N ARG A 137 8.33 3.22 7.74
CA ARG A 137 7.67 2.08 8.39
C ARG A 137 6.24 2.48 8.78
N ALA A 138 5.41 1.52 9.17
CA ALA A 138 4.02 1.78 9.59
C ALA A 138 3.89 2.82 10.72
N GLN A 139 4.89 2.87 11.60
CA GLN A 139 4.95 3.84 12.72
C GLN A 139 5.67 5.15 12.37
N GLY A 140 6.05 5.37 11.10
CA GLY A 140 6.69 6.61 10.63
C GLY A 140 8.20 6.55 10.52
N ASP A 141 8.88 5.69 11.28
CA ASP A 141 10.35 5.60 11.24
C ASP A 141 10.91 5.36 9.82
N PRO A 142 11.99 6.03 9.40
CA PRO A 142 12.56 5.85 8.07
C PRO A 142 13.17 4.44 7.92
N LYS A 143 12.93 3.79 6.79
CA LYS A 143 13.59 2.53 6.41
C LYS A 143 15.08 2.72 6.08
N GLY A 144 15.49 3.95 5.77
CA GLY A 144 16.87 4.27 5.42
C GLY A 144 17.39 3.41 4.25
N LYS A 145 18.57 2.80 4.45
CA LYS A 145 19.24 1.97 3.43
C LYS A 145 18.48 0.70 3.08
N ALA A 146 17.56 0.25 3.93
CA ALA A 146 16.76 -0.94 3.65
C ALA A 146 15.77 -0.70 2.48
N PHE A 147 15.32 0.55 2.27
CA PHE A 147 14.57 0.92 1.07
C PHE A 147 15.52 1.27 -0.10
N GLY A 148 16.13 0.21 -0.64
CA GLY A 148 17.12 0.25 -1.72
C GLY A 148 16.59 -0.19 -3.09
N PRO A 149 17.48 -0.35 -4.08
CA PRO A 149 17.15 -0.73 -5.46
C PRO A 149 16.84 -2.22 -5.65
N THR A 150 16.98 -3.05 -4.62
CA THR A 150 16.61 -4.48 -4.63
C THR A 150 15.31 -4.70 -3.87
N ALA A 151 14.60 -5.79 -4.16
CA ALA A 151 13.35 -6.14 -3.49
C ALA A 151 13.50 -7.40 -2.61
N PRO A 152 14.20 -7.32 -1.47
CA PRO A 152 14.29 -8.44 -0.52
C PRO A 152 12.93 -8.84 0.06
N GLU A 153 11.92 -7.97 -0.04
CA GLU A 153 10.55 -8.24 0.39
C GLU A 153 9.87 -9.40 -0.34
N LEU A 154 10.40 -9.83 -1.49
CA LEU A 154 9.97 -11.09 -2.13
C LEU A 154 10.27 -12.32 -1.26
N GLU A 155 11.22 -12.21 -0.33
CA GLU A 155 11.55 -13.23 0.67
C GLU A 155 11.04 -12.85 2.05
N THR A 156 11.34 -11.64 2.54
CA THR A 156 11.06 -11.29 3.94
C THR A 156 9.57 -11.26 4.27
N LEU A 157 8.69 -10.83 3.35
CA LEU A 157 7.24 -10.87 3.59
C LEU A 157 6.66 -12.29 3.66
N ARG A 158 7.44 -13.32 3.28
CA ARG A 158 7.02 -14.73 3.31
C ARG A 158 7.62 -15.52 4.46
N ALA A 159 8.71 -15.04 5.05
CA ALA A 159 9.55 -15.85 5.93
C ALA A 159 9.97 -15.14 7.22
N ASP A 160 9.72 -13.83 7.36
CA ASP A 160 10.10 -13.08 8.55
C ASP A 160 9.20 -13.48 9.74
N PRO A 161 9.75 -14.09 10.82
CA PRO A 161 8.97 -14.47 11.99
C PRO A 161 8.43 -13.26 12.75
N ASP A 162 9.05 -12.08 12.61
CA ASP A 162 8.57 -10.83 13.21
C ASP A 162 7.39 -10.23 12.42
N ASN A 163 7.05 -10.83 11.28
CA ASN A 163 5.88 -10.47 10.47
C ASN A 163 4.95 -11.68 10.24
N PRO A 164 4.34 -12.23 11.29
CA PRO A 164 3.59 -13.48 11.21
C PRO A 164 2.34 -13.37 10.34
N HIS A 165 1.72 -12.18 10.23
CA HIS A 165 0.56 -11.96 9.38
C HIS A 165 0.91 -11.93 7.89
N ALA A 166 2.02 -11.31 7.51
CA ALA A 166 2.51 -11.40 6.13
C ALA A 166 2.93 -12.84 5.80
N THR A 167 3.66 -13.50 6.69
CA THR A 167 4.04 -14.92 6.54
C THR A 167 2.82 -15.82 6.38
N LYS A 168 1.76 -15.62 7.18
CA LYS A 168 0.50 -16.36 7.04
C LYS A 168 -0.21 -16.11 5.70
N LEU A 169 -0.14 -14.89 5.17
CA LEU A 169 -0.80 -14.55 3.92
C LEU A 169 0.01 -15.02 2.69
N PHE A 170 1.34 -14.85 2.70
CA PHE A 170 2.19 -15.01 1.51
C PHE A 170 3.15 -16.21 1.57
N GLY A 171 3.39 -16.78 2.74
CA GLY A 171 4.42 -17.81 2.96
C GLY A 171 4.27 -19.04 2.07
N ASP A 172 3.02 -19.49 1.90
CA ASP A 172 2.70 -20.70 1.13
C ASP A 172 2.46 -20.44 -0.37
N MET A 173 2.80 -19.26 -0.88
CA MET A 173 2.68 -18.97 -2.33
C MET A 173 3.59 -19.88 -3.14
N SER A 174 3.01 -20.54 -4.14
CA SER A 174 3.75 -21.37 -5.09
C SER A 174 4.68 -20.54 -5.98
N PRO A 175 5.73 -21.15 -6.57
CA PRO A 175 6.57 -20.50 -7.59
C PRO A 175 5.77 -19.87 -8.76
N ALA A 176 4.64 -20.47 -9.13
CA ALA A 176 3.75 -19.93 -10.15
C ALA A 176 3.08 -18.63 -9.68
N GLU A 177 2.44 -18.64 -8.51
CA GLU A 177 1.81 -17.45 -7.92
C GLU A 177 2.81 -16.31 -7.69
N LEU A 178 4.02 -16.64 -7.25
CA LEU A 178 5.11 -15.67 -7.08
C LEU A 178 5.46 -15.00 -8.42
N ARG A 179 5.67 -15.78 -9.48
CA ARG A 179 5.95 -15.23 -10.83
C ARG A 179 4.79 -14.38 -11.34
N GLU A 180 3.55 -14.81 -11.17
CA GLU A 180 2.37 -14.06 -11.59
C GLU A 180 2.25 -12.73 -10.86
N SER A 181 2.47 -12.71 -9.55
CA SER A 181 2.42 -11.48 -8.75
C SER A 181 3.54 -10.49 -9.12
N VAL A 182 4.76 -10.98 -9.40
CA VAL A 182 5.86 -10.15 -9.91
C VAL A 182 5.56 -9.62 -11.31
N ALA A 183 4.92 -10.43 -12.16
CA ALA A 183 4.55 -10.03 -13.52
C ALA A 183 3.58 -8.84 -13.57
N VAL A 184 2.74 -8.65 -12.54
CA VAL A 184 1.89 -7.46 -12.41
C VAL A 184 2.75 -6.18 -12.41
N VAL A 185 3.87 -6.19 -11.69
CA VAL A 185 4.78 -5.04 -11.58
C VAL A 185 5.70 -4.94 -12.80
N THR A 186 6.28 -6.04 -13.26
CA THR A 186 7.31 -5.99 -14.33
C THR A 186 6.75 -5.57 -15.68
N ARG A 187 5.44 -5.72 -15.90
CA ARG A 187 4.73 -5.22 -17.09
C ARG A 187 4.50 -3.71 -17.08
N ILE A 188 4.65 -3.03 -15.96
CA ILE A 188 4.47 -1.58 -15.88
C ILE A 188 5.59 -0.88 -16.66
N PRO A 189 5.28 -0.01 -17.64
CA PRO A 189 6.30 0.75 -18.37
C PRO A 189 7.10 1.68 -17.45
N ASP A 190 8.41 1.76 -17.63
CA ASP A 190 9.28 2.64 -16.82
C ASP A 190 8.87 4.11 -16.93
N ALA A 191 8.45 4.54 -18.11
CA ALA A 191 7.93 5.89 -18.32
C ALA A 191 6.67 6.18 -17.46
N ALA A 192 5.82 5.18 -17.21
CA ALA A 192 4.65 5.33 -16.37
C ALA A 192 5.03 5.47 -14.88
N ILE A 193 6.05 4.72 -14.44
CA ILE A 193 6.63 4.83 -13.09
C ILE A 193 7.21 6.24 -12.89
N ALA A 194 8.05 6.70 -13.83
CA ALA A 194 8.66 8.02 -13.77
C ALA A 194 7.61 9.14 -13.76
N ARG A 195 6.55 9.01 -14.58
CA ARG A 195 5.44 9.96 -14.62
C ARG A 195 4.70 10.05 -13.29
N ILE A 196 4.29 8.92 -12.70
CA ILE A 196 3.58 8.90 -11.40
C ILE A 196 4.43 9.53 -10.30
N VAL A 197 5.75 9.27 -10.29
CA VAL A 197 6.66 9.91 -9.33
C VAL A 197 6.67 11.42 -9.51
N ALA A 198 6.83 11.92 -10.74
CA ALA A 198 6.88 13.35 -11.02
C ALA A 198 5.55 14.06 -10.70
N GLU A 199 4.40 13.48 -11.09
CA GLU A 199 3.06 14.06 -10.87
C GLU A 199 2.66 14.14 -9.40
N HIS A 200 3.23 13.27 -8.55
CA HIS A 200 2.84 13.15 -7.15
C HIS A 200 3.94 13.57 -6.17
N GLY A 201 4.93 14.35 -6.64
CA GLY A 201 5.91 15.05 -5.81
C GLY A 201 7.05 14.16 -5.29
N GLY A 202 7.31 13.03 -5.95
CA GLY A 202 8.55 12.29 -5.79
C GLY A 202 9.67 12.84 -6.69
N GLY A 203 10.93 12.58 -6.31
CA GLY A 203 12.10 12.99 -7.09
C GLY A 203 12.59 11.91 -8.06
N ALA A 204 13.45 12.28 -9.00
CA ALA A 204 14.06 11.36 -9.98
C ALA A 204 14.71 10.13 -9.34
N ALA A 205 15.41 10.31 -8.21
CA ALA A 205 16.03 9.22 -7.46
C ALA A 205 15.02 8.17 -6.96
N LEU A 206 13.77 8.56 -6.69
CA LEU A 206 12.72 7.61 -6.34
C LEU A 206 12.25 6.85 -7.59
N ALA A 207 12.07 7.52 -8.73
CA ALA A 207 11.71 6.84 -9.99
C ALA A 207 12.76 5.80 -10.38
N GLU A 208 14.04 6.20 -10.39
CA GLU A 208 15.17 5.30 -10.66
C GLU A 208 15.18 4.11 -9.71
N LYS A 209 14.97 4.34 -8.41
CA LYS A 209 14.89 3.28 -7.42
C LYS A 209 13.74 2.31 -7.71
N MET A 210 12.54 2.80 -8.01
CA MET A 210 11.38 1.94 -8.29
C MET A 210 11.57 1.15 -9.57
N ILE A 211 12.19 1.73 -10.61
CA ILE A 211 12.57 1.03 -11.84
C ILE A 211 13.61 -0.05 -11.55
N ALA A 212 14.63 0.27 -10.75
CA ALA A 212 15.66 -0.69 -10.35
C ALA A 212 15.09 -1.86 -9.54
N ARG A 213 14.17 -1.58 -8.60
CA ARG A 213 13.44 -2.61 -7.82
C ARG A 213 12.62 -3.52 -8.73
N LYS A 214 11.91 -2.95 -9.72
CA LYS A 214 11.18 -3.74 -10.73
C LYS A 214 12.12 -4.67 -11.51
N ALA A 215 13.26 -4.15 -11.96
CA ALA A 215 14.26 -4.96 -12.68
C ALA A 215 14.85 -6.06 -11.80
N ASP A 216 15.06 -5.78 -10.51
CA ASP A 216 15.53 -6.77 -9.54
C ASP A 216 14.52 -7.90 -9.33
N MET A 217 13.24 -7.57 -9.14
CA MET A 217 12.17 -8.57 -9.05
C MET A 217 12.11 -9.46 -10.30
N ALA A 218 12.26 -8.87 -11.49
CA ALA A 218 12.30 -9.63 -12.74
C ALA A 218 13.46 -10.64 -12.78
N ARG A 219 14.65 -10.26 -12.28
CA ARG A 219 15.79 -11.18 -12.18
C ARG A 219 15.54 -12.30 -11.16
N GLN A 220 15.04 -11.97 -9.97
CA GLN A 220 14.75 -12.95 -8.93
C GLN A 220 13.72 -13.98 -9.39
N ALA A 221 12.70 -13.54 -10.15
CA ALA A 221 11.64 -14.41 -10.66
C ALA A 221 12.12 -15.50 -11.63
N LEU A 222 13.30 -15.34 -12.26
CA LEU A 222 13.92 -16.37 -13.10
C LEU A 222 14.43 -17.58 -12.28
N GLY A 223 14.66 -17.38 -10.98
CA GLY A 223 15.12 -18.43 -10.05
C GLY A 223 14.00 -19.36 -9.57
N TRP A 224 12.73 -18.96 -9.73
CA TRP A 224 11.57 -19.75 -9.33
C TRP A 224 11.23 -20.77 -10.42
N ARG A 225 11.55 -22.04 -10.15
CA ARG A 225 11.24 -23.19 -11.01
C ARG A 225 9.89 -23.77 -10.65
#